data_AF-A0A0M3QA25-F1
#
_entry.id   AF-A0A0M3QA25-F1
#
_cell.length_a   1.000
_cell.length_b   1.000
_cell.length_c   1.000
_cell.angle_alpha   90.00
_cell.angle_beta   90.00
_cell.angle_gamma   90.00
#
_symmetry.space_group_name_H-M   'P 1'
#
loop_
_entity.id
_entity.type
_entity.pdbx_description
1 polymer ?
#
loop_
_entity_poly.entity_id
_entity_poly.type
_entity_poly.pdbx_seq_one_letter_code
_entity_poly.pdbx_strand_id
1 'polypeptide(L)'
;MTHQVALSFEDGITRFIDCEEDQTVADAAYQARINIPFDCRDGACGTCKAFCESGDFEEGEYIDDALSEDEAAEGYCLPCQMTPNSDLILQIATTSVLAKTGASTFNGELKEINHFSDSTIGIEIELENRKDLAFLPGQYMNIQVPGTDQTRSYSFSSAQVADRVQFLIKVTPGGLMTTYLTDEAKVGDKLTLTGPMGSFFLREPVRPILLLAGGTGLAPIMAILEKLATDDLLDVPIRLVYGANFTHDLVELDRLDAFKEKFDFDYITVLSDKDTEHPRKGYVPAHLTGEYEPDEDTDVYLCGPPPMVEAVRQFLGTLENPPLDFYYEKFTSAAAPAAAKPEVTVETSEPKEDFTLVEVSTPGMSSGEVHSSTTQLHARMALELGALELAINKLGERDIERFRQLATTANSFIDGDKILDAGKFTEANANFHEFLFRRANNEALLAAYQNLQVVQEMNATLPGASWIDPAIATEHFELVDAVSKGDLDTARTLIREHAEHGIDTITKALAE
;
A
#
# COMPACT_ATOMS: atom_id res chain seq x y z
N MET A 1 -23.95 -3.52 -13.40
CA MET A 1 -24.17 -2.45 -12.40
C MET A 1 -22.81 -1.91 -12.02
N THR A 2 -22.75 -0.70 -11.47
CA THR A 2 -21.50 -0.06 -11.09
C THR A 2 -21.39 -0.06 -9.57
N HIS A 3 -20.23 -0.44 -9.05
CA HIS A 3 -19.91 -0.48 -7.63
C HIS A 3 -18.84 0.57 -7.31
N GLN A 4 -18.93 1.16 -6.12
CA GLN A 4 -17.94 2.12 -5.65
C GLN A 4 -16.79 1.38 -4.96
N VAL A 5 -15.56 1.63 -5.40
CA VAL A 5 -14.35 1.03 -4.81
C VAL A 5 -13.52 2.13 -4.16
N ALA A 6 -13.32 2.03 -2.85
CA ALA A 6 -12.39 2.86 -2.09
C ALA A 6 -10.99 2.25 -2.11
N LEU A 7 -10.01 2.99 -2.62
CA LEU A 7 -8.60 2.65 -2.66
C LEU A 7 -7.87 3.45 -1.59
N SER A 8 -7.53 2.81 -0.47
CA SER A 8 -6.78 3.38 0.65
C SER A 8 -5.29 3.14 0.45
N PHE A 9 -4.49 4.21 0.44
CA PHE A 9 -3.05 4.18 0.20
C PHE A 9 -2.24 4.31 1.49
N GLU A 10 -0.96 3.94 1.42
CA GLU A 10 -0.01 3.92 2.55
C GLU A 10 0.30 5.30 3.13
N ASP A 11 0.04 6.37 2.36
CA ASP A 11 0.15 7.75 2.81
C ASP A 11 -1.15 8.27 3.48
N GLY A 12 -2.08 7.37 3.82
CA GLY A 12 -3.34 7.68 4.51
C GLY A 12 -4.40 8.35 3.63
N ILE A 13 -4.14 8.47 2.33
CA ILE A 13 -5.08 9.06 1.37
C ILE A 13 -5.99 7.96 0.82
N THR A 14 -7.28 8.24 0.72
CA THR A 14 -8.25 7.37 0.03
C THR A 14 -8.74 8.00 -1.27
N ARG A 15 -8.87 7.20 -2.32
CA ARG A 15 -9.51 7.59 -3.59
C ARG A 15 -10.69 6.68 -3.88
N PHE A 16 -11.71 7.21 -4.52
CA PHE A 16 -12.88 6.44 -4.95
C PHE A 16 -12.87 6.29 -6.46
N ILE A 17 -13.21 5.10 -6.94
CA ILE A 17 -13.42 4.81 -8.34
C ILE A 17 -14.76 4.11 -8.53
N ASP A 18 -15.33 4.28 -9.71
CA ASP A 18 -16.48 3.50 -10.15
C ASP A 18 -15.97 2.28 -10.93
N CYS A 19 -16.46 1.09 -10.59
CA CYS A 19 -16.07 -0.16 -11.24
C CYS A 19 -17.30 -0.94 -11.68
N GLU A 20 -17.37 -1.29 -12.96
CA GLU A 20 -18.44 -2.13 -13.50
C GLU A 20 -18.28 -3.60 -13.05
N GLU A 21 -19.38 -4.34 -12.92
CA GLU A 21 -19.40 -5.76 -12.54
C GLU A 21 -18.56 -6.68 -13.45
N ASP A 22 -18.40 -6.33 -14.73
CA ASP A 22 -17.59 -7.09 -15.71
C ASP A 22 -16.18 -6.54 -15.90
N GLN A 23 -15.76 -5.61 -15.05
CA GLN A 23 -14.48 -4.92 -15.11
C GLN A 23 -13.60 -5.25 -13.91
N THR A 24 -12.31 -5.47 -14.15
CA THR A 24 -11.36 -5.67 -13.05
C THR A 24 -11.11 -4.36 -12.29
N VAL A 25 -10.88 -4.45 -10.98
CA VAL A 25 -10.59 -3.26 -10.17
C VAL A 25 -9.33 -2.52 -10.67
N ALA A 26 -8.33 -3.24 -11.16
CA ALA A 26 -7.13 -2.62 -11.74
C ALA A 26 -7.43 -1.84 -13.03
N ASP A 27 -8.31 -2.34 -13.90
CA ASP A 27 -8.69 -1.62 -15.11
C ASP A 27 -9.56 -0.40 -14.79
N ALA A 28 -10.46 -0.50 -13.81
CA ALA A 28 -11.25 0.63 -13.32
C ALA A 28 -10.35 1.72 -12.71
N ALA A 29 -9.38 1.33 -11.87
CA ALA A 29 -8.40 2.25 -11.30
C ALA A 29 -7.58 2.95 -12.40
N TYR A 30 -7.11 2.19 -13.39
CA TYR A 30 -6.36 2.73 -14.52
C TYR A 30 -7.20 3.74 -15.35
N GLN A 31 -8.48 3.43 -15.62
CA GLN A 31 -9.39 4.36 -16.30
C GLN A 31 -9.62 5.65 -15.50
N ALA A 32 -9.68 5.55 -14.17
CA ALA A 32 -9.73 6.68 -13.25
C ALA A 32 -8.40 7.44 -13.12
N ARG A 33 -7.35 7.05 -13.86
CA ARG A 33 -5.98 7.59 -13.80
C ARG A 33 -5.32 7.40 -12.43
N ILE A 34 -5.62 6.28 -11.79
CA ILE A 34 -5.03 5.82 -10.54
C ILE A 34 -4.24 4.55 -10.85
N ASN A 35 -2.93 4.68 -10.98
CA ASN A 35 -2.01 3.60 -11.30
C ASN A 35 -1.66 2.81 -10.03
N ILE A 36 -2.59 2.00 -9.54
CA ILE A 36 -2.28 1.02 -8.49
C ILE A 36 -1.16 0.07 -8.97
N PRO A 37 -0.37 -0.55 -8.08
CA PRO A 37 0.69 -1.46 -8.49
C PRO A 37 0.12 -2.61 -9.33
N PHE A 38 0.73 -2.90 -10.48
CA PHE A 38 0.57 -4.14 -11.23
C PHE A 38 1.70 -4.26 -12.24
N ASP A 39 1.97 -5.47 -12.73
CA ASP A 39 2.94 -5.72 -13.80
C ASP A 39 2.33 -6.60 -14.91
N CYS A 40 2.11 -7.88 -14.65
CA CYS A 40 1.70 -8.86 -15.67
C CYS A 40 0.22 -8.78 -16.11
N ARG A 41 -0.67 -8.33 -15.22
CA ARG A 41 -2.14 -8.34 -15.40
C ARG A 41 -2.77 -9.72 -15.67
N ASP A 42 -2.10 -10.82 -15.30
CA ASP A 42 -2.56 -12.19 -15.56
C ASP A 42 -2.57 -13.08 -14.31
N GLY A 43 -2.44 -12.49 -13.11
CA GLY A 43 -2.41 -13.24 -11.86
C GLY A 43 -1.11 -14.03 -11.61
N ALA A 44 0.00 -13.73 -12.31
CA ALA A 44 1.28 -14.41 -12.11
C ALA A 44 2.34 -13.68 -11.25
N CYS A 45 2.37 -12.35 -11.26
CA CYS A 45 3.46 -11.59 -10.63
C CYS A 45 3.26 -11.29 -9.14
N GLY A 46 2.01 -11.25 -8.66
CA GLY A 46 1.69 -10.81 -7.29
C GLY A 46 1.84 -9.31 -7.01
N THR A 47 2.40 -8.50 -7.93
CA THR A 47 2.64 -7.05 -7.73
C THR A 47 1.39 -6.26 -7.39
N CYS A 48 0.21 -6.68 -7.89
CA CYS A 48 -1.03 -5.97 -7.60
C CYS A 48 -1.66 -6.30 -6.25
N LYS A 49 -1.09 -7.26 -5.50
CA LYS A 49 -1.67 -7.73 -4.24
C LYS A 49 -2.09 -6.58 -3.34
N ALA A 50 -3.35 -6.65 -2.93
CA ALA A 50 -4.02 -5.69 -2.05
C ALA A 50 -4.75 -6.46 -0.96
N PHE A 51 -5.14 -5.77 0.10
CA PHE A 51 -5.99 -6.34 1.14
C PHE A 51 -7.41 -5.82 1.00
N CYS A 52 -8.40 -6.72 0.95
CA CYS A 52 -9.80 -6.35 0.90
C CYS A 52 -10.35 -6.21 2.31
N GLU A 53 -10.52 -4.99 2.77
CA GLU A 53 -11.00 -4.68 4.12
C GLU A 53 -12.51 -4.89 4.24
N SER A 54 -13.26 -4.63 3.17
CA SER A 54 -14.70 -4.90 3.14
C SER A 54 -15.22 -5.05 1.71
N GLY A 55 -16.33 -5.78 1.58
CA GLY A 55 -17.05 -5.96 0.33
C GLY A 55 -16.87 -7.36 -0.25
N ASP A 56 -17.70 -7.68 -1.23
CA ASP A 56 -17.74 -8.97 -1.91
C ASP A 56 -17.23 -8.82 -3.34
N PHE A 57 -16.42 -9.77 -3.78
CA PHE A 57 -15.86 -9.79 -5.14
C PHE A 57 -15.81 -11.22 -5.68
N GLU A 58 -15.70 -11.34 -6.99
CA GLU A 58 -15.35 -12.60 -7.65
C GLU A 58 -13.84 -12.63 -7.87
N GLU A 59 -13.21 -13.72 -7.44
CA GLU A 59 -11.80 -13.99 -7.71
C GLU A 59 -11.62 -14.45 -9.16
N GLY A 60 -10.64 -13.87 -9.86
CA GLY A 60 -10.21 -14.34 -11.18
C GLY A 60 -9.17 -15.47 -11.11
N GLU A 61 -8.52 -15.75 -12.24
CA GLU A 61 -7.51 -16.81 -12.32
C GLU A 61 -6.12 -16.30 -11.88
N TYR A 62 -5.47 -17.03 -10.97
CA TYR A 62 -4.11 -16.72 -10.54
C TYR A 62 -3.35 -17.99 -10.15
N ILE A 63 -2.02 -17.86 -10.04
CA ILE A 63 -1.16 -18.94 -9.55
C ILE A 63 -0.78 -18.71 -8.09
N ASP A 64 -0.48 -19.79 -7.38
CA ASP A 64 -0.10 -19.79 -5.96
C ASP A 64 1.13 -18.90 -5.66
N ASP A 65 2.04 -18.75 -6.63
CA ASP A 65 3.19 -17.84 -6.51
C ASP A 65 2.76 -16.36 -6.36
N ALA A 66 1.63 -15.97 -6.95
CA ALA A 66 1.11 -14.60 -6.89
C ALA A 66 0.25 -14.36 -5.64
N LEU A 67 -0.63 -15.30 -5.29
CA LEU A 67 -1.49 -15.26 -4.12
C LEU A 67 -1.73 -16.70 -3.65
N SER A 68 -1.25 -17.06 -2.45
CA SER A 68 -1.47 -18.41 -1.91
C SER A 68 -2.84 -18.55 -1.27
N GLU A 69 -3.34 -19.79 -1.14
CA GLU A 69 -4.65 -20.07 -0.52
C GLU A 69 -4.81 -19.46 0.88
N ASP A 70 -3.76 -19.51 1.71
CA ASP A 70 -3.77 -18.94 3.06
C ASP A 70 -3.90 -17.40 3.04
N GLU A 71 -3.29 -16.72 2.06
CA GLU A 71 -3.40 -15.26 1.93
C GLU A 71 -4.79 -14.84 1.47
N ALA A 72 -5.35 -15.58 0.50
CA ALA A 72 -6.73 -15.35 0.06
C ALA A 72 -7.71 -15.53 1.24
N ALA A 73 -7.51 -16.55 2.07
CA ALA A 73 -8.30 -16.78 3.28
C ALA A 73 -8.15 -15.68 4.34
N GLU A 74 -6.99 -15.01 4.39
CA GLU A 74 -6.74 -13.84 5.25
C GLU A 74 -7.38 -12.55 4.72
N GLY A 75 -7.85 -12.51 3.46
CA GLY A 75 -8.51 -11.34 2.86
C GLY A 75 -7.66 -10.61 1.82
N TYR A 76 -6.50 -11.14 1.43
CA TYR A 76 -5.73 -10.61 0.31
C TYR A 76 -6.36 -10.95 -1.02
N CYS A 77 -6.24 -10.05 -1.99
CA CYS A 77 -6.80 -10.19 -3.32
C CYS A 77 -5.84 -9.65 -4.40
N LEU A 78 -6.15 -9.96 -5.66
CA LEU A 78 -5.43 -9.45 -6.82
C LEU A 78 -6.36 -8.53 -7.64
N PRO A 79 -6.28 -7.20 -7.48
CA PRO A 79 -7.01 -6.20 -8.27
C PRO A 79 -7.01 -6.42 -9.79
N CYS A 80 -5.95 -7.02 -10.35
CA CYS A 80 -5.89 -7.30 -11.79
C CYS A 80 -6.72 -8.52 -12.24
N GLN A 81 -7.24 -9.31 -11.30
CA GLN A 81 -8.06 -10.49 -11.55
C GLN A 81 -9.43 -10.39 -10.87
N MET A 82 -9.62 -9.51 -9.88
CA MET A 82 -10.88 -9.40 -9.14
C MET A 82 -11.89 -8.50 -9.84
N THR A 83 -13.17 -8.88 -9.79
CA THR A 83 -14.33 -8.06 -10.20
C THR A 83 -15.28 -7.85 -9.02
N PRO A 84 -15.85 -6.66 -8.81
CA PRO A 84 -16.69 -6.37 -7.65
C PRO A 84 -18.10 -6.95 -7.79
N ASN A 85 -18.61 -7.54 -6.70
CA ASN A 85 -20.02 -7.92 -6.52
C ASN A 85 -20.78 -6.95 -5.60
N SER A 86 -20.06 -6.11 -4.85
CA SER A 86 -20.57 -5.00 -4.06
C SER A 86 -19.52 -3.87 -3.98
N ASP A 87 -19.85 -2.78 -3.29
CA ASP A 87 -18.89 -1.72 -2.97
C ASP A 87 -17.71 -2.30 -2.17
N LEU A 88 -16.48 -1.90 -2.52
CA LEU A 88 -15.25 -2.47 -1.96
C LEU A 88 -14.42 -1.41 -1.21
N ILE A 89 -13.69 -1.84 -0.19
CA ILE A 89 -12.60 -1.07 0.42
C ILE A 89 -11.32 -1.90 0.30
N LEU A 90 -10.34 -1.38 -0.44
CA LEU A 90 -9.05 -2.03 -0.67
C LEU A 90 -7.91 -1.20 -0.10
N GLN A 91 -7.00 -1.86 0.62
CA GLN A 91 -5.72 -1.28 1.01
C GLN A 91 -4.69 -1.58 -0.08
N ILE A 92 -4.17 -0.52 -0.70
CA ILE A 92 -3.24 -0.57 -1.81
C ILE A 92 -1.84 -0.27 -1.31
N ALA A 93 -0.93 -1.23 -1.50
CA ALA A 93 0.47 -1.13 -1.11
C ALA A 93 1.29 -0.21 -2.04
N THR A 94 0.94 1.09 -2.04
CA THR A 94 1.70 2.21 -2.64
C THR A 94 1.24 3.52 -2.02
N THR A 95 1.91 4.63 -2.35
CA THR A 95 1.46 5.98 -2.00
C THR A 95 0.53 6.54 -3.07
N SER A 96 -0.42 7.40 -2.67
CA SER A 96 -1.30 8.08 -3.63
C SER A 96 -0.52 8.94 -4.64
N VAL A 97 0.64 9.47 -4.24
CA VAL A 97 1.54 10.25 -5.10
C VAL A 97 2.08 9.41 -6.26
N LEU A 98 2.56 8.19 -5.98
CA LEU A 98 3.07 7.29 -7.02
C LEU A 98 1.95 6.69 -7.87
N ALA A 99 0.80 6.42 -7.24
CA ALA A 99 -0.39 6.01 -7.99
C ALA A 99 -0.79 7.06 -9.04
N LYS A 100 -0.47 8.34 -8.82
CA LYS A 100 -0.76 9.40 -9.80
C LYS A 100 0.19 9.41 -11.00
N THR A 101 1.47 9.08 -10.80
CA THR A 101 2.49 9.13 -11.87
C THR A 101 2.57 7.84 -12.68
N GLY A 102 2.40 6.68 -12.01
CA GLY A 102 2.53 5.37 -12.63
C GLY A 102 3.93 5.04 -13.14
N ALA A 103 4.06 3.91 -13.83
CA ALA A 103 5.31 3.49 -14.46
C ALA A 103 5.58 4.28 -15.74
N SER A 104 6.86 4.61 -15.98
CA SER A 104 7.34 5.29 -17.18
C SER A 104 8.50 4.52 -17.81
N THR A 105 8.73 4.74 -19.11
CA THR A 105 9.86 4.14 -19.84
C THR A 105 11.03 5.11 -19.90
N PHE A 106 12.21 4.61 -19.59
CA PHE A 106 13.47 5.33 -19.55
C PHE A 106 14.48 4.64 -20.45
N ASN A 107 15.23 5.44 -21.20
CA ASN A 107 16.43 4.98 -21.87
C ASN A 107 17.64 5.29 -20.99
N GLY A 108 18.55 4.32 -20.89
CA GLY A 108 19.76 4.44 -20.12
C GLY A 108 20.97 3.89 -20.83
N GLU A 109 22.14 4.25 -20.32
CA GLU A 109 23.43 3.74 -20.78
C GLU A 109 24.09 2.95 -19.67
N LEU A 110 24.53 1.73 -19.99
CA LEU A 110 25.28 0.87 -19.08
C LEU A 110 26.65 1.49 -18.80
N LYS A 111 26.89 1.92 -17.57
CA LYS A 111 28.14 2.58 -17.16
C LYS A 111 29.12 1.65 -16.49
N GLU A 112 28.63 0.64 -15.81
CA GLU A 112 29.46 -0.31 -15.09
C GLU A 112 28.84 -1.71 -15.11
N ILE A 113 29.71 -2.71 -15.22
CA ILE A 113 29.39 -4.12 -15.02
C ILE A 113 30.43 -4.65 -14.03
N ASN A 114 29.97 -5.03 -12.84
CA ASN A 114 30.80 -5.58 -11.79
C ASN A 114 30.48 -7.07 -11.61
N HIS A 115 31.43 -7.95 -11.92
CA HIS A 115 31.28 -9.38 -11.69
C HIS A 115 31.76 -9.70 -10.26
N PHE A 116 30.85 -9.64 -9.29
CA PHE A 116 31.15 -9.99 -7.90
C PHE A 116 31.56 -11.46 -7.76
N SER A 117 30.93 -12.34 -8.54
CA SER A 117 31.26 -13.75 -8.65
C SER A 117 30.71 -14.35 -9.94
N ASP A 118 30.96 -15.65 -10.18
CA ASP A 118 30.37 -16.37 -11.31
C ASP A 118 28.84 -16.45 -11.27
N SER A 119 28.24 -16.20 -10.09
CA SER A 119 26.79 -16.30 -9.86
C SER A 119 26.11 -14.94 -9.72
N THR A 120 26.86 -13.83 -9.58
CA THR A 120 26.30 -12.52 -9.23
C THR A 120 26.99 -11.37 -9.96
N ILE A 121 26.18 -10.52 -10.62
CA ILE A 121 26.62 -9.35 -11.38
C ILE A 121 25.93 -8.11 -10.82
N GLY A 122 26.69 -7.05 -10.58
CA GLY A 122 26.18 -5.70 -10.38
C GLY A 122 26.23 -4.91 -11.70
N ILE A 123 25.21 -4.11 -11.97
CA ILE A 123 25.24 -3.16 -13.08
C ILE A 123 24.83 -1.77 -12.62
N GLU A 124 25.38 -0.76 -13.28
CA GLU A 124 25.02 0.64 -13.08
C GLU A 124 24.58 1.27 -14.40
N ILE A 125 23.42 1.90 -14.40
CA ILE A 125 22.82 2.51 -15.59
C ILE A 125 22.56 3.99 -15.33
N GLU A 126 23.07 4.83 -16.21
CA GLU A 126 22.78 6.28 -16.22
C GLU A 126 21.55 6.54 -17.10
N LEU A 127 20.49 7.12 -16.51
CA LEU A 127 19.23 7.37 -17.20
C LEU A 127 19.21 8.77 -17.83
N GLU A 128 18.74 8.89 -19.07
CA GLU A 128 18.69 10.16 -19.81
C GLU A 128 17.82 11.23 -19.10
N ASN A 129 16.71 10.80 -18.48
CA ASN A 129 15.77 11.66 -17.75
C ASN A 129 15.62 11.22 -16.29
N ARG A 130 16.73 10.94 -15.60
CA ARG A 130 16.73 10.38 -14.22
C ARG A 130 15.78 11.10 -13.25
N LYS A 131 15.72 12.44 -13.30
CA LYS A 131 14.88 13.27 -12.42
C LYS A 131 13.38 12.95 -12.48
N ASP A 132 12.91 12.35 -13.58
CA ASP A 132 11.50 12.02 -13.78
C ASP A 132 11.14 10.66 -13.13
N LEU A 133 12.15 9.90 -12.70
CA LEU A 133 11.98 8.64 -11.97
C LEU A 133 11.90 8.89 -10.46
N ALA A 134 10.70 8.86 -9.90
CA ALA A 134 10.50 8.72 -8.45
C ALA A 134 10.21 7.25 -8.13
N PHE A 135 10.90 6.66 -7.16
CA PHE A 135 10.68 5.26 -6.74
C PHE A 135 10.86 5.08 -5.24
N LEU A 136 10.15 4.15 -4.62
CA LEU A 136 10.33 3.83 -3.20
C LEU A 136 11.42 2.76 -3.03
N PRO A 137 12.30 2.88 -2.03
CA PRO A 137 13.36 1.90 -1.80
C PRO A 137 12.77 0.51 -1.56
N GLY A 138 13.06 -0.41 -2.47
CA GLY A 138 12.49 -1.75 -2.52
C GLY A 138 11.86 -2.10 -3.87
N GLN A 139 11.42 -1.07 -4.62
CA GLN A 139 10.83 -1.22 -5.94
C GLN A 139 11.82 -1.72 -7.00
N TYR A 140 11.30 -2.09 -8.17
CA TYR A 140 12.05 -2.63 -9.28
C TYR A 140 11.73 -1.95 -10.62
N MET A 141 12.53 -2.26 -11.64
CA MET A 141 12.24 -1.95 -13.04
C MET A 141 12.29 -3.20 -13.90
N ASN A 142 11.49 -3.19 -14.96
CA ASN A 142 11.58 -4.15 -16.04
C ASN A 142 12.60 -3.66 -17.07
N ILE A 143 13.72 -4.38 -17.20
CA ILE A 143 14.77 -4.09 -18.18
C ILE A 143 14.53 -4.95 -19.42
N GLN A 144 14.41 -4.31 -20.59
CA GLN A 144 14.31 -5.01 -21.87
C GLN A 144 15.61 -5.75 -22.18
N VAL A 145 15.50 -7.03 -22.51
CA VAL A 145 16.62 -7.84 -22.97
C VAL A 145 17.02 -7.36 -24.37
N PRO A 146 18.26 -6.89 -24.57
CA PRO A 146 18.70 -6.38 -25.87
C PRO A 146 18.46 -7.38 -27.01
N GLY A 147 17.95 -6.86 -28.14
CA GLY A 147 17.64 -7.66 -29.32
C GLY A 147 16.34 -8.47 -29.24
N THR A 148 15.53 -8.30 -28.18
CA THR A 148 14.23 -8.99 -28.03
C THR A 148 13.16 -8.04 -27.46
N ASP A 149 11.90 -8.45 -27.52
CA ASP A 149 10.79 -7.75 -26.85
C ASP A 149 10.55 -8.25 -25.41
N GLN A 150 11.39 -9.17 -24.92
CA GLN A 150 11.27 -9.70 -23.56
C GLN A 150 11.88 -8.76 -22.53
N THR A 151 11.29 -8.70 -21.36
CA THR A 151 11.79 -7.94 -20.21
C THR A 151 12.14 -8.86 -19.04
N ARG A 152 12.98 -8.39 -18.13
CA ARG A 152 13.24 -9.03 -16.83
C ARG A 152 13.22 -7.99 -15.72
N SER A 153 12.59 -8.36 -14.60
CA SER A 153 12.42 -7.51 -13.43
C SER A 153 13.69 -7.52 -12.57
N TYR A 154 14.20 -6.35 -12.22
CA TYR A 154 15.34 -6.19 -11.33
C TYR A 154 15.09 -5.06 -10.33
N SER A 155 15.17 -5.38 -9.04
CA SER A 155 15.04 -4.41 -7.95
C SER A 155 16.22 -3.45 -7.92
N PHE A 156 15.94 -2.19 -7.58
CA PHE A 156 17.01 -1.23 -7.34
C PHE A 156 17.89 -1.69 -6.19
N SER A 157 19.22 -1.58 -6.34
CA SER A 157 20.21 -1.83 -5.29
C SER A 157 20.86 -0.55 -4.74
N SER A 158 20.24 0.60 -5.02
CA SER A 158 20.66 1.92 -4.59
C SER A 158 19.45 2.81 -4.30
N ALA A 159 19.58 3.76 -3.39
CA ALA A 159 18.60 4.81 -3.13
C ALA A 159 18.62 5.90 -4.23
N GLN A 160 17.77 6.91 -4.09
CA GLN A 160 17.58 7.99 -5.08
C GLN A 160 18.70 9.06 -5.11
N VAL A 161 19.94 8.72 -4.74
CA VAL A 161 20.97 9.73 -4.43
C VAL A 161 21.88 10.06 -5.62
N ALA A 162 21.97 9.17 -6.61
CA ALA A 162 22.81 9.35 -7.81
C ALA A 162 21.98 9.59 -9.08
N ASP A 163 22.64 10.16 -10.10
CA ASP A 163 22.12 10.25 -11.48
C ASP A 163 21.96 8.87 -12.16
N ARG A 164 22.29 7.81 -11.43
CA ARG A 164 22.39 6.44 -11.89
C ARG A 164 21.56 5.52 -11.02
N VAL A 165 21.12 4.42 -11.60
CA VAL A 165 20.40 3.35 -10.92
C VAL A 165 21.26 2.10 -10.94
N GLN A 166 21.30 1.38 -9.84
CA GLN A 166 22.08 0.16 -9.69
C GLN A 166 21.16 -1.05 -9.53
N PHE A 167 21.62 -2.20 -10.01
CA PHE A 167 20.93 -3.48 -9.87
C PHE A 167 21.92 -4.58 -9.51
N LEU A 168 21.48 -5.54 -8.69
CA LEU A 168 22.22 -6.75 -8.34
C LEU A 168 21.50 -7.98 -8.89
N ILE A 169 22.17 -8.73 -9.77
CA ILE A 169 21.57 -9.71 -10.66
C ILE A 169 22.20 -11.08 -10.46
N LYS A 170 21.35 -12.09 -10.19
CA LYS A 170 21.79 -13.48 -10.15
C LYS A 170 21.96 -14.02 -11.55
N VAL A 171 23.15 -14.53 -11.87
CA VAL A 171 23.43 -15.22 -13.12
C VAL A 171 22.64 -16.53 -13.16
N THR A 172 21.73 -16.62 -14.13
CA THR A 172 20.90 -17.81 -14.34
C THR A 172 21.37 -18.50 -15.62
N PRO A 173 21.88 -19.74 -15.56
CA PRO A 173 22.31 -20.46 -16.75
C PRO A 173 21.21 -20.54 -17.82
N GLY A 174 21.50 -20.06 -19.03
CA GLY A 174 20.54 -20.00 -20.13
C GLY A 174 19.48 -18.88 -20.02
N GLY A 175 19.55 -18.02 -19.01
CA GLY A 175 18.67 -16.86 -18.88
C GLY A 175 19.04 -15.77 -19.89
N LEU A 176 18.06 -15.23 -20.61
CA LEU A 176 18.31 -14.31 -21.72
C LEU A 176 19.09 -13.05 -21.32
N MET A 177 18.63 -12.34 -20.28
CA MET A 177 19.33 -11.15 -19.79
C MET A 177 20.72 -11.50 -19.26
N THR A 178 20.82 -12.58 -18.47
CA THR A 178 22.08 -12.94 -17.83
C THR A 178 23.12 -13.40 -18.85
N THR A 179 22.72 -14.09 -19.91
CA THR A 179 23.60 -14.42 -21.06
C THR A 179 24.06 -13.15 -21.77
N TYR A 180 23.18 -12.18 -22.01
CA TYR A 180 23.59 -10.88 -22.57
C TYR A 180 24.63 -10.21 -21.65
N LEU A 181 24.35 -10.13 -20.35
CA LEU A 181 25.23 -9.49 -19.37
C LEU A 181 26.59 -10.18 -19.22
N THR A 182 26.67 -11.51 -19.35
CA THR A 182 27.92 -12.26 -19.21
C THR A 182 28.75 -12.29 -20.50
N ASP A 183 28.10 -12.41 -21.66
CA ASP A 183 28.78 -12.80 -22.89
C ASP A 183 28.92 -11.65 -23.90
N GLU A 184 28.01 -10.68 -23.87
CA GLU A 184 27.85 -9.68 -24.94
C GLU A 184 27.95 -8.22 -24.47
N ALA A 185 27.42 -7.94 -23.29
CA ALA A 185 27.25 -6.59 -22.76
C ALA A 185 28.56 -5.82 -22.63
N LYS A 186 28.50 -4.53 -22.99
CA LYS A 186 29.63 -3.60 -22.86
C LYS A 186 29.17 -2.30 -22.23
N VAL A 187 30.08 -1.69 -21.47
CA VAL A 187 29.92 -0.30 -21.04
C VAL A 187 29.68 0.58 -22.27
N GLY A 188 28.63 1.39 -22.23
CA GLY A 188 28.14 2.20 -23.35
C GLY A 188 26.90 1.64 -24.05
N ASP A 189 26.54 0.38 -23.79
CA ASP A 189 25.32 -0.21 -24.35
C ASP A 189 24.06 0.53 -23.86
N LYS A 190 23.06 0.63 -24.74
CA LYS A 190 21.79 1.27 -24.44
C LYS A 190 20.78 0.24 -23.95
N LEU A 191 20.10 0.56 -22.85
CA LEU A 191 19.08 -0.29 -22.24
C LEU A 191 17.78 0.51 -22.08
N THR A 192 16.66 -0.17 -22.30
CA THR A 192 15.32 0.35 -22.08
C THR A 192 14.78 -0.22 -20.78
N LEU A 193 14.30 0.64 -19.88
CA LEU A 193 13.79 0.26 -18.57
C LEU A 193 12.39 0.82 -18.38
N THR A 194 11.47 0.05 -17.82
CA THR A 194 10.10 0.52 -17.49
C THR A 194 9.84 0.33 -16.00
N GLY A 195 9.39 1.39 -15.32
CA GLY A 195 9.13 1.38 -13.89
C GLY A 195 8.90 2.77 -13.28
N PRO A 196 8.86 2.89 -11.95
CA PRO A 196 9.06 1.78 -11.00
C PRO A 196 7.82 0.88 -10.90
N MET A 197 8.03 -0.32 -10.40
CA MET A 197 7.00 -1.31 -10.09
C MET A 197 7.30 -1.95 -8.72
N GLY A 198 6.33 -2.67 -8.17
CA GLY A 198 6.47 -3.36 -6.89
C GLY A 198 5.77 -2.65 -5.74
N SER A 199 5.19 -3.47 -4.86
CA SER A 199 4.57 -3.09 -3.59
C SER A 199 5.51 -3.28 -2.39
N PHE A 200 6.63 -3.98 -2.59
CA PHE A 200 7.71 -4.11 -1.61
C PHE A 200 8.53 -2.83 -1.55
N PHE A 201 8.37 -2.07 -0.48
CA PHE A 201 9.18 -0.89 -0.22
C PHE A 201 9.19 -0.50 1.26
N LEU A 202 10.20 0.26 1.68
CA LEU A 202 10.34 0.78 3.05
C LEU A 202 9.13 1.65 3.45
N ARG A 203 8.38 1.23 4.46
CA ARG A 203 7.39 2.05 5.18
C ARG A 203 8.08 2.99 6.17
N GLU A 204 7.30 3.85 6.82
CA GLU A 204 7.85 4.81 7.79
C GLU A 204 8.50 4.06 8.97
N PRO A 205 9.79 4.29 9.28
CA PRO A 205 10.54 3.47 10.24
C PRO A 205 10.25 3.89 11.70
N VAL A 206 9.03 3.60 12.17
CA VAL A 206 8.57 3.94 13.53
C VAL A 206 8.76 2.80 14.55
N ARG A 207 9.18 1.63 14.08
CA ARG A 207 9.40 0.39 14.84
C ARG A 207 10.74 -0.27 14.47
N PRO A 208 11.29 -1.15 15.32
CA PRO A 208 12.39 -2.05 14.95
C PRO A 208 12.19 -2.72 13.59
N ILE A 209 13.26 -2.83 12.80
CA ILE A 209 13.20 -3.38 11.44
C ILE A 209 14.05 -4.64 11.35
N LEU A 210 13.44 -5.74 10.90
CA LEU A 210 14.12 -6.97 10.53
C LEU A 210 14.14 -7.14 9.01
N LEU A 211 15.33 -7.10 8.43
CA LEU A 211 15.59 -7.29 7.01
C LEU A 211 16.03 -8.73 6.76
N LEU A 212 15.45 -9.40 5.78
CA LEU A 212 15.77 -10.77 5.40
C LEU A 212 16.08 -10.82 3.90
N ALA A 213 17.27 -11.29 3.54
CA ALA A 213 17.73 -11.32 2.15
C ALA A 213 18.18 -12.72 1.74
N GLY A 214 17.75 -13.19 0.56
CA GLY A 214 18.22 -14.43 -0.05
C GLY A 214 18.98 -14.18 -1.36
N GLY A 215 20.30 -14.39 -1.38
CA GLY A 215 21.14 -14.16 -2.56
C GLY A 215 21.02 -12.72 -3.08
N THR A 216 20.57 -12.53 -4.32
CA THR A 216 20.37 -11.18 -4.88
C THR A 216 19.10 -10.48 -4.40
N GLY A 217 18.28 -11.14 -3.55
CA GLY A 217 17.27 -10.44 -2.75
C GLY A 217 17.86 -9.38 -1.81
N LEU A 218 19.20 -9.33 -1.69
CA LEU A 218 19.92 -8.22 -1.09
C LEU A 218 19.70 -6.88 -1.84
N ALA A 219 19.41 -6.89 -3.14
CA ALA A 219 19.22 -5.66 -3.94
C ALA A 219 18.28 -4.65 -3.28
N PRO A 220 16.97 -4.94 -3.12
CA PRO A 220 16.06 -3.96 -2.54
C PRO A 220 16.42 -3.62 -1.08
N ILE A 221 17.02 -4.55 -0.33
CA ILE A 221 17.50 -4.31 1.03
C ILE A 221 18.62 -3.26 1.05
N MET A 222 19.53 -3.25 0.07
CA MET A 222 20.54 -2.20 -0.07
C MET A 222 19.91 -0.83 -0.33
N ALA A 223 18.88 -0.75 -1.18
CA ALA A 223 18.16 0.51 -1.42
C ALA A 223 17.48 1.01 -0.13
N ILE A 224 16.88 0.11 0.65
CA ILE A 224 16.27 0.40 1.96
C ILE A 224 17.33 0.95 2.93
N LEU A 225 18.45 0.24 3.11
CA LEU A 225 19.53 0.65 4.01
C LEU A 225 20.14 2.00 3.59
N GLU A 226 20.33 2.24 2.29
CA GLU A 226 20.81 3.53 1.81
C GLU A 226 19.83 4.67 2.09
N LYS A 227 18.51 4.43 1.99
CA LYS A 227 17.51 5.44 2.37
C LYS A 227 17.56 5.72 3.87
N LEU A 228 17.59 4.68 4.70
CA LEU A 228 17.66 4.80 6.16
C LEU A 228 18.92 5.55 6.59
N ALA A 229 20.05 5.32 5.92
CA ALA A 229 21.31 6.03 6.15
C ALA A 229 21.24 7.56 5.92
N THR A 230 20.20 8.06 5.26
CA THR A 230 20.00 9.50 5.03
C THR A 230 19.15 10.19 6.09
N ASP A 231 18.55 9.42 7.01
CA ASP A 231 17.69 9.95 8.05
C ASP A 231 18.46 10.15 9.36
N ASP A 232 18.81 11.41 9.65
CA ASP A 232 19.52 11.79 10.87
C ASP A 232 18.68 11.61 12.15
N LEU A 233 17.37 11.38 12.03
CA LEU A 233 16.44 11.19 13.15
C LEU A 233 16.07 9.74 13.41
N LEU A 234 16.64 8.80 12.64
CA LEU A 234 16.37 7.38 12.77
C LEU A 234 16.81 6.86 14.16
N ASP A 235 15.84 6.40 14.95
CA ASP A 235 16.02 5.95 16.34
C ASP A 235 15.38 4.56 16.58
N VAL A 236 15.47 3.68 15.59
CA VAL A 236 15.01 2.30 15.67
C VAL A 236 16.15 1.32 15.33
N PRO A 237 16.26 0.18 16.01
CA PRO A 237 17.26 -0.82 15.69
C PRO A 237 16.92 -1.54 14.39
N ILE A 238 17.94 -1.83 13.58
CA ILE A 238 17.80 -2.52 12.30
C ILE A 238 18.69 -3.76 12.33
N ARG A 239 18.14 -4.91 11.95
CA ARG A 239 18.87 -6.18 11.92
C ARG A 239 18.69 -6.85 10.56
N LEU A 240 19.76 -7.41 10.00
CA LEU A 240 19.72 -8.15 8.73
C LEU A 240 20.16 -9.60 8.91
N VAL A 241 19.38 -10.54 8.35
CA VAL A 241 19.82 -11.92 8.12
C VAL A 241 19.97 -12.15 6.62
N TYR A 242 21.23 -12.32 6.19
CA TYR A 242 21.58 -12.48 4.78
C TYR A 242 21.94 -13.95 4.46
N GLY A 243 21.03 -14.64 3.81
CA GLY A 243 21.18 -16.03 3.38
C GLY A 243 21.73 -16.17 1.97
N ALA A 244 22.62 -17.14 1.78
CA ALA A 244 23.16 -17.53 0.47
C ALA A 244 23.40 -19.06 0.40
N ASN A 245 23.64 -19.58 -0.81
CA ASN A 245 24.01 -20.98 -0.96
C ASN A 245 25.50 -21.15 -0.65
N PHE A 246 26.35 -20.42 -1.36
CA PHE A 246 27.79 -20.51 -1.26
C PHE A 246 28.42 -19.19 -0.82
N THR A 247 29.65 -19.25 -0.32
CA THR A 247 30.38 -18.06 0.13
C THR A 247 30.53 -16.99 -0.96
N HIS A 248 30.69 -17.39 -2.22
CA HIS A 248 30.82 -16.45 -3.35
C HIS A 248 29.51 -15.76 -3.73
N ASP A 249 28.38 -16.19 -3.18
CA ASP A 249 27.09 -15.52 -3.36
C ASP A 249 26.88 -14.40 -2.30
N LEU A 250 27.73 -14.33 -1.27
CA LEU A 250 27.72 -13.26 -0.27
C LEU A 250 28.48 -12.06 -0.82
N VAL A 251 27.75 -11.10 -1.38
CA VAL A 251 28.30 -9.90 -2.01
C VAL A 251 27.96 -8.65 -1.19
N GLU A 252 28.58 -7.52 -1.54
CA GLU A 252 28.32 -6.21 -0.93
C GLU A 252 28.59 -6.11 0.59
N LEU A 253 29.35 -7.05 1.16
CA LEU A 253 29.66 -7.10 2.59
C LEU A 253 30.35 -5.82 3.09
N ASP A 254 31.26 -5.24 2.29
CA ASP A 254 31.93 -3.99 2.65
C ASP A 254 30.95 -2.81 2.77
N ARG A 255 29.92 -2.75 1.91
CA ARG A 255 28.86 -1.73 2.00
C ARG A 255 27.97 -1.99 3.21
N LEU A 256 27.66 -3.25 3.52
CA LEU A 256 26.91 -3.61 4.72
C LEU A 256 27.66 -3.20 6.00
N ASP A 257 28.96 -3.46 6.07
CA ASP A 257 29.78 -3.04 7.21
C ASP A 257 29.82 -1.50 7.36
N ALA A 258 29.79 -0.75 6.26
CA ALA A 258 29.73 0.71 6.31
C ALA A 258 28.44 1.27 6.94
N PHE A 259 27.31 0.55 6.87
CA PHE A 259 26.06 0.99 7.52
C PHE A 259 26.11 0.87 9.05
N LYS A 260 26.96 0.00 9.61
CA LYS A 260 27.14 -0.14 11.07
C LYS A 260 27.67 1.14 11.71
N GLU A 261 28.31 2.00 10.93
CA GLU A 261 28.82 3.30 11.38
C GLU A 261 27.78 4.42 11.27
N LYS A 262 26.61 4.17 10.68
CA LYS A 262 25.59 5.19 10.35
C LYS A 262 24.42 5.21 11.32
N PHE A 263 23.95 4.05 11.75
CA PHE A 263 22.79 3.88 12.64
C PHE A 263 22.93 2.55 13.39
N ASP A 264 22.01 2.24 14.31
CA ASP A 264 21.98 0.96 15.03
C ASP A 264 21.63 -0.18 14.06
N PHE A 265 22.67 -0.68 13.39
CA PHE A 265 22.59 -1.74 12.40
C PHE A 265 23.60 -2.84 12.71
N ASP A 266 23.14 -4.08 12.64
CA ASP A 266 24.01 -5.23 12.53
C ASP A 266 23.41 -6.31 11.64
N TYR A 267 24.26 -7.20 11.14
CA TYR A 267 23.82 -8.29 10.28
C TYR A 267 24.60 -9.58 10.50
N ILE A 268 23.92 -10.68 10.20
CA ILE A 268 24.54 -12.00 10.11
C ILE A 268 24.37 -12.59 8.73
N THR A 269 25.36 -13.38 8.31
CA THR A 269 25.29 -14.20 7.10
C THR A 269 24.97 -15.65 7.45
N VAL A 270 24.28 -16.34 6.55
CA VAL A 270 23.92 -17.75 6.70
C VAL A 270 24.18 -18.46 5.38
N LEU A 271 24.87 -19.61 5.42
CA LEU A 271 25.12 -20.42 4.22
C LEU A 271 24.40 -21.77 4.28
N SER A 272 23.70 -22.13 3.20
CA SER A 272 22.97 -23.39 3.10
C SER A 272 23.83 -24.56 2.66
N ASP A 273 25.00 -24.30 2.06
CA ASP A 273 25.96 -25.33 1.69
C ASP A 273 26.38 -26.17 2.92
N LYS A 274 26.30 -27.49 2.80
CA LYS A 274 26.62 -28.42 3.89
C LYS A 274 28.12 -28.54 4.12
N ASP A 275 28.91 -28.30 3.07
CA ASP A 275 30.36 -28.46 3.08
C ASP A 275 31.09 -27.18 3.50
N THR A 276 30.36 -26.09 3.71
CA THR A 276 30.93 -24.81 4.16
C THR A 276 31.55 -24.89 5.55
N GLU A 277 32.62 -24.13 5.79
CA GLU A 277 33.19 -23.90 7.14
C GLU A 277 32.57 -22.67 7.84
N HIS A 278 31.59 -22.02 7.21
CA HIS A 278 30.93 -20.83 7.75
C HIS A 278 30.28 -21.11 9.12
N PRO A 279 30.38 -20.18 10.10
CA PRO A 279 29.92 -20.41 11.48
C PRO A 279 28.41 -20.63 11.58
N ARG A 280 27.63 -19.96 10.73
CA ARG A 280 26.17 -20.08 10.65
C ARG A 280 25.80 -20.85 9.38
N LYS A 281 25.25 -22.05 9.57
CA LYS A 281 24.87 -22.97 8.49
C LYS A 281 23.36 -23.18 8.45
N GLY A 282 22.84 -23.61 7.31
CA GLY A 282 21.43 -23.91 7.10
C GLY A 282 20.68 -22.77 6.42
N TYR A 283 19.47 -22.50 6.87
CA TYR A 283 18.57 -21.53 6.24
C TYR A 283 18.18 -20.43 7.21
N VAL A 284 17.81 -19.26 6.67
CA VAL A 284 17.49 -18.04 7.41
C VAL A 284 16.56 -18.26 8.62
N PRO A 285 15.42 -18.98 8.52
CA PRO A 285 14.51 -19.15 9.67
C PRO A 285 15.17 -19.73 10.93
N ALA A 286 16.18 -20.59 10.77
CA ALA A 286 16.87 -21.21 11.91
C ALA A 286 17.77 -20.23 12.70
N HIS A 287 17.97 -19.01 12.19
CA HIS A 287 18.80 -17.97 12.80
C HIS A 287 17.97 -16.75 13.25
N LEU A 288 16.64 -16.81 13.14
CA LEU A 288 15.71 -15.80 13.67
C LEU A 288 15.51 -16.03 15.17
N THR A 289 16.53 -15.69 15.94
CA THR A 289 16.61 -15.92 17.39
C THR A 289 17.29 -14.75 18.08
N GLY A 290 16.93 -14.48 19.34
CA GLY A 290 17.57 -13.42 20.12
C GLY A 290 17.28 -12.04 19.52
N GLU A 291 18.31 -11.26 19.19
CA GLU A 291 18.12 -9.92 18.58
C GLU A 291 17.60 -9.98 17.13
N TYR A 292 17.56 -11.16 16.50
CA TYR A 292 17.02 -11.38 15.16
C TYR A 292 15.64 -12.05 15.17
N GLU A 293 15.05 -12.27 16.36
CA GLU A 293 13.73 -12.85 16.51
C GLU A 293 12.68 -11.73 16.40
N PRO A 294 11.77 -11.77 15.41
CA PRO A 294 10.73 -10.76 15.29
C PRO A 294 9.61 -10.98 16.30
N ASP A 295 8.98 -9.89 16.72
CA ASP A 295 7.77 -9.85 17.54
C ASP A 295 6.72 -8.92 16.92
N GLU A 296 5.60 -8.72 17.61
CA GLU A 296 4.49 -7.85 17.18
C GLU A 296 4.88 -6.38 16.92
N ASP A 297 5.98 -5.92 17.51
CA ASP A 297 6.50 -4.56 17.34
C ASP A 297 7.62 -4.49 16.28
N THR A 298 7.88 -5.57 15.56
CA THR A 298 8.94 -5.64 14.54
C THR A 298 8.36 -5.58 13.12
N ASP A 299 8.79 -4.60 12.32
CA ASP A 299 8.47 -4.57 10.89
C ASP A 299 9.45 -5.49 10.13
N VAL A 300 8.91 -6.51 9.45
CA VAL A 300 9.72 -7.52 8.76
C VAL A 300 9.68 -7.31 7.26
N TYR A 301 10.86 -7.20 6.63
CA TYR A 301 11.02 -7.08 5.18
C TYR A 301 11.82 -8.24 4.62
N LEU A 302 11.25 -9.01 3.70
CA LEU A 302 11.86 -10.21 3.14
C LEU A 302 11.93 -10.17 1.62
N CYS A 303 13.13 -10.26 1.05
CA CYS A 303 13.28 -10.45 -0.39
C CYS A 303 14.19 -11.65 -0.71
N GLY A 304 13.71 -12.52 -1.59
CA GLY A 304 14.49 -13.70 -1.98
C GLY A 304 13.74 -14.67 -2.89
N PRO A 305 14.28 -15.89 -3.07
CA PRO A 305 13.62 -16.91 -3.86
C PRO A 305 12.35 -17.43 -3.16
N PRO A 306 11.30 -17.84 -3.90
CA PRO A 306 10.02 -18.26 -3.32
C PRO A 306 10.14 -19.29 -2.17
N PRO A 307 11.00 -20.34 -2.24
CA PRO A 307 11.13 -21.28 -1.13
C PRO A 307 11.63 -20.66 0.19
N MET A 308 12.41 -19.58 0.12
CA MET A 308 12.84 -18.85 1.31
C MET A 308 11.70 -18.03 1.89
N VAL A 309 10.91 -17.38 1.02
CA VAL A 309 9.73 -16.60 1.43
C VAL A 309 8.75 -17.48 2.18
N GLU A 310 8.38 -18.62 1.61
CA GLU A 310 7.44 -19.54 2.26
C GLU A 310 7.98 -20.13 3.56
N ALA A 311 9.29 -20.45 3.63
CA ALA A 311 9.88 -20.96 4.86
C ALA A 311 9.87 -19.95 6.00
N VAL A 312 10.05 -18.65 5.71
CA VAL A 312 9.93 -17.59 6.71
C VAL A 312 8.48 -17.37 7.09
N ARG A 313 7.53 -17.33 6.14
CA ARG A 313 6.10 -17.23 6.42
C ARG A 313 5.62 -18.32 7.38
N GLN A 314 5.99 -19.56 7.09
CA GLN A 314 5.68 -20.69 7.96
C GLN A 314 6.27 -20.51 9.36
N PHE A 315 7.52 -20.02 9.46
CA PHE A 315 8.16 -19.76 10.75
C PHE A 315 7.41 -18.68 11.55
N LEU A 316 7.04 -17.56 10.92
CA LEU A 316 6.29 -16.49 11.59
C LEU A 316 4.96 -17.00 12.15
N GLY A 317 4.25 -17.86 11.42
CA GLY A 317 3.02 -18.51 11.90
C GLY A 317 3.21 -19.46 13.09
N THR A 318 4.44 -19.77 13.49
CA THR A 318 4.73 -20.55 14.71
C THR A 318 5.03 -19.71 15.94
N LEU A 319 5.19 -18.39 15.78
CA LEU A 319 5.47 -17.47 16.88
C LEU A 319 4.21 -17.24 17.74
N GLU A 320 4.41 -17.05 19.04
CA GLU A 320 3.31 -16.68 19.95
C GLU A 320 2.82 -15.25 19.65
N ASN A 321 3.75 -14.33 19.38
CA ASN A 321 3.49 -12.94 19.01
C ASN A 321 4.13 -12.66 17.64
N PRO A 322 3.45 -12.98 16.52
CA PRO A 322 3.98 -12.72 15.19
C PRO A 322 4.03 -11.20 14.89
N PRO A 323 4.89 -10.77 13.96
CA PRO A 323 4.93 -9.38 13.52
C PRO A 323 3.58 -8.95 12.93
N LEU A 324 3.15 -7.73 13.28
CA LEU A 324 1.95 -7.12 12.72
C LEU A 324 2.14 -6.80 11.23
N ASP A 325 3.37 -6.43 10.86
CA ASP A 325 3.74 -5.94 9.54
C ASP A 325 4.81 -6.84 8.93
N PHE A 326 4.43 -7.58 7.88
CA PHE A 326 5.32 -8.47 7.13
C PHE A 326 5.22 -8.21 5.63
N TYR A 327 6.26 -7.59 5.08
CA TYR A 327 6.37 -7.23 3.68
C TYR A 327 7.35 -8.17 2.99
N TYR A 328 7.00 -8.66 1.80
CA TYR A 328 7.91 -9.54 1.08
C TYR A 328 7.85 -9.39 -0.44
N GLU A 329 8.92 -9.83 -1.09
CA GLU A 329 9.06 -9.88 -2.55
C GLU A 329 9.67 -11.21 -2.98
N LYS A 330 9.06 -11.85 -3.99
CA LYS A 330 9.47 -13.16 -4.52
C LYS A 330 10.18 -13.00 -5.85
N PHE A 331 11.45 -13.39 -5.92
CA PHE A 331 12.17 -13.45 -7.20
C PHE A 331 11.83 -14.75 -7.94
N THR A 332 10.71 -14.74 -8.66
CA THR A 332 10.29 -15.85 -9.51
C THR A 332 11.14 -15.90 -10.77
N SER A 333 11.58 -17.10 -11.16
CA SER A 333 12.17 -17.28 -12.49
C SER A 333 11.05 -17.18 -13.51
N ALA A 334 11.13 -16.26 -14.48
CA ALA A 334 10.20 -16.22 -15.60
C ALA A 334 10.20 -17.60 -16.30
N ALA A 335 9.19 -18.42 -16.03
CA ALA A 335 8.99 -19.68 -16.71
C ALA A 335 8.81 -19.39 -18.21
N ALA A 336 9.35 -20.24 -19.08
CA ALA A 336 9.04 -20.18 -20.49
C ALA A 336 7.50 -20.22 -20.67
N PRO A 337 6.92 -19.42 -21.59
CA PRO A 337 5.47 -19.34 -21.71
C PRO A 337 4.89 -20.74 -21.98
N ALA A 338 3.86 -21.09 -21.20
CA ALA A 338 3.03 -22.24 -21.49
C ALA A 338 2.50 -22.13 -22.93
N ALA A 339 2.49 -23.26 -23.64
CA ALA A 339 2.23 -23.32 -25.06
C ALA A 339 0.87 -22.74 -25.47
N ALA A 340 0.94 -21.76 -26.39
CA ALA A 340 -0.01 -21.29 -27.41
C ALA A 340 -1.55 -21.39 -27.18
N LYS A 341 -2.21 -20.21 -27.26
CA LYS A 341 -3.45 -19.89 -28.05
C LYS A 341 -3.95 -18.46 -27.73
N PRO A 342 -4.84 -17.84 -28.53
CA PRO A 342 -4.90 -17.68 -29.99
C PRO A 342 -4.58 -16.22 -30.43
N GLU A 343 -4.28 -16.01 -31.72
CA GLU A 343 -4.07 -14.66 -32.28
C GLU A 343 -5.34 -13.81 -32.25
N VAL A 344 -5.22 -12.59 -31.72
CA VAL A 344 -6.18 -11.48 -31.94
C VAL A 344 -5.59 -10.55 -33.00
N THR A 345 -6.12 -10.61 -34.21
CA THR A 345 -5.84 -9.62 -35.26
C THR A 345 -6.60 -8.33 -34.97
N VAL A 346 -5.87 -7.23 -34.82
CA VAL A 346 -6.41 -5.87 -34.72
C VAL A 346 -6.64 -5.32 -36.13
N GLU A 347 -7.89 -5.08 -36.51
CA GLU A 347 -8.22 -4.20 -37.65
C GLU A 347 -8.31 -2.76 -37.15
N THR A 348 -7.42 -1.89 -37.65
CA THR A 348 -7.50 -0.45 -37.45
C THR A 348 -8.64 0.13 -38.30
N SER A 349 -9.54 0.90 -37.68
CA SER A 349 -10.43 1.82 -38.39
C SER A 349 -10.05 3.26 -38.05
N GLU A 350 -9.95 4.10 -39.08
CA GLU A 350 -9.64 5.53 -38.94
C GLU A 350 -10.77 6.30 -38.24
N PRO A 351 -10.46 7.38 -37.48
CA PRO A 351 -11.48 8.20 -36.84
C PRO A 351 -12.20 9.07 -37.87
N LYS A 352 -13.52 9.10 -37.81
CA LYS A 352 -14.33 10.20 -38.34
C LYS A 352 -14.47 11.27 -37.26
N GLU A 353 -14.00 12.47 -37.56
CA GLU A 353 -14.05 13.69 -36.75
C GLU A 353 -15.47 13.99 -36.23
N ASP A 354 -15.58 14.46 -34.98
CA ASP A 354 -15.84 15.89 -34.68
C ASP A 354 -15.78 16.14 -33.15
N PHE A 355 -14.66 16.63 -32.61
CA PHE A 355 -14.62 17.32 -31.30
C PHE A 355 -13.54 18.39 -31.29
N THR A 356 -13.92 19.55 -30.75
CA THR A 356 -13.12 20.77 -30.69
C THR A 356 -12.08 20.67 -29.57
N LEU A 357 -10.84 21.04 -29.87
CA LEU A 357 -9.79 21.29 -28.89
C LEU A 357 -10.19 22.44 -27.96
N VAL A 358 -10.28 22.17 -26.66
CA VAL A 358 -10.17 23.20 -25.62
C VAL A 358 -8.78 23.06 -25.01
N GLU A 359 -7.87 23.94 -25.41
CA GLU A 359 -6.70 24.22 -24.59
C GLU A 359 -7.17 25.00 -23.35
N VAL A 360 -7.05 24.39 -22.17
CA VAL A 360 -6.94 25.17 -20.94
C VAL A 360 -5.45 25.27 -20.63
N SER A 361 -4.86 26.40 -21.02
CA SER A 361 -3.62 26.85 -20.42
C SER A 361 -3.95 27.60 -19.11
N THR A 362 -3.34 27.18 -18.02
CA THR A 362 -2.99 28.11 -16.93
C THR A 362 -1.53 27.86 -16.53
N PRO A 363 -0.70 28.92 -16.40
CA PRO A 363 0.67 28.81 -15.93
C PRO A 363 0.72 28.74 -14.39
N GLY A 364 1.47 27.79 -13.85
CA GLY A 364 1.76 27.66 -12.41
C GLY A 364 0.62 27.04 -11.59
N MET A 365 0.54 25.71 -11.52
CA MET A 365 -0.23 25.05 -10.48
C MET A 365 0.61 24.95 -9.21
N SER A 366 0.19 25.69 -8.19
CA SER A 366 0.60 25.47 -6.81
C SER A 366 -0.07 24.21 -6.26
N SER A 367 0.60 23.60 -5.27
CA SER A 367 0.02 22.64 -4.33
C SER A 367 -1.36 23.09 -3.85
N GLY A 368 -2.32 22.17 -3.82
CA GLY A 368 -3.66 22.39 -3.27
C GLY A 368 -3.91 21.46 -2.09
N GLU A 369 -4.06 22.05 -0.91
CA GLU A 369 -4.65 21.47 0.29
C GLU A 369 -6.11 21.07 0.03
N VAL A 370 -6.59 20.04 0.75
CA VAL A 370 -7.98 19.57 0.72
C VAL A 370 -8.87 20.58 1.46
N HIS A 371 -9.76 21.28 0.76
CA HIS A 371 -10.67 22.27 1.37
C HIS A 371 -12.11 22.04 0.91
N SER A 372 -12.76 21.00 1.46
CA SER A 372 -14.20 20.79 1.31
C SER A 372 -14.74 20.09 2.56
N SER A 373 -15.51 20.85 3.35
CA SER A 373 -16.09 20.43 4.63
C SER A 373 -17.07 19.26 4.51
N THR A 374 -17.77 19.17 3.38
CA THR A 374 -18.75 18.11 3.12
C THR A 374 -18.07 16.77 2.84
N THR A 375 -16.88 16.77 2.24
CA THR A 375 -16.10 15.54 1.98
C THR A 375 -15.67 14.85 3.28
N GLN A 376 -15.35 15.62 4.32
CA GLN A 376 -15.02 15.05 5.64
C GLN A 376 -16.22 14.40 6.31
N LEU A 377 -17.43 14.95 6.14
CA LEU A 377 -18.66 14.35 6.67
C LEU A 377 -19.02 13.04 5.96
N HIS A 378 -18.81 12.95 4.64
CA HIS A 378 -18.95 11.68 3.92
C HIS A 378 -17.95 10.62 4.40
N ALA A 379 -16.68 11.00 4.63
CA ALA A 379 -15.68 10.11 5.19
C ALA A 379 -16.06 9.66 6.61
N ARG A 380 -16.54 10.58 7.45
CA ARG A 380 -17.02 10.26 8.80
C ARG A 380 -18.17 9.27 8.79
N MET A 381 -19.15 9.43 7.91
CA MET A 381 -20.26 8.49 7.75
C MET A 381 -19.77 7.07 7.44
N ALA A 382 -18.83 6.91 6.50
CA ALA A 382 -18.28 5.61 6.14
C ALA A 382 -17.58 4.93 7.34
N LEU A 383 -16.78 5.69 8.07
CA LEU A 383 -16.13 5.23 9.29
C LEU A 383 -17.14 4.86 10.39
N GLU A 384 -18.23 5.63 10.53
CA GLU A 384 -19.29 5.37 11.52
C GLU A 384 -20.06 4.08 11.25
N LEU A 385 -20.29 3.76 9.98
CA LEU A 385 -20.90 2.49 9.58
C LEU A 385 -19.99 1.30 9.96
N GLY A 386 -18.68 1.40 9.72
CA GLY A 386 -17.72 0.38 10.16
C GLY A 386 -17.65 0.26 11.68
N ALA A 387 -17.64 1.40 12.40
CA ALA A 387 -17.62 1.40 13.86
C ALA A 387 -18.90 0.80 14.46
N LEU A 388 -20.05 1.08 13.85
CA LEU A 388 -21.34 0.50 14.23
C LEU A 388 -21.31 -1.03 14.13
N GLU A 389 -20.83 -1.59 13.02
CA GLU A 389 -20.76 -3.05 12.83
C GLU A 389 -19.90 -3.74 13.89
N LEU A 390 -18.76 -3.14 14.22
CA LEU A 390 -17.84 -3.67 15.21
C LEU A 390 -18.35 -3.52 16.66
N ALA A 391 -19.15 -2.48 16.94
CA ALA A 391 -19.56 -2.12 18.28
C ALA A 391 -20.94 -2.65 18.67
N ILE A 392 -21.92 -2.71 17.75
CA ILE A 392 -23.35 -2.84 18.09
C ILE A 392 -23.66 -4.07 18.96
N ASN A 393 -23.00 -5.20 18.71
CA ASN A 393 -23.21 -6.45 19.44
C ASN A 393 -22.40 -6.56 20.75
N LYS A 394 -21.59 -5.54 21.07
CA LYS A 394 -20.69 -5.51 22.24
C LYS A 394 -21.15 -4.54 23.34
N LEU A 395 -22.20 -3.74 23.09
CA LEU A 395 -22.65 -2.68 24.02
C LEU A 395 -23.53 -3.24 25.14
N GLY A 396 -23.17 -2.96 26.39
CA GLY A 396 -23.99 -3.29 27.56
C GLY A 396 -24.96 -2.17 27.94
N GLU A 397 -25.84 -2.42 28.93
CA GLU A 397 -26.81 -1.43 29.42
C GLU A 397 -26.18 -0.09 29.84
N ARG A 398 -24.99 -0.13 30.45
CA ARG A 398 -24.23 1.08 30.85
C ARG A 398 -23.74 1.87 29.65
N ASP A 399 -23.42 1.19 28.56
CA ASP A 399 -22.93 1.81 27.34
C ASP A 399 -24.10 2.49 26.61
N ILE A 400 -25.26 1.83 26.54
CA ILE A 400 -26.48 2.42 26.00
C ILE A 400 -26.93 3.65 26.82
N GLU A 401 -26.88 3.58 28.15
CA GLU A 401 -27.19 4.72 29.01
C GLU A 401 -26.21 5.88 28.78
N ARG A 402 -24.91 5.59 28.63
CA ARG A 402 -23.91 6.61 28.28
C ARG A 402 -24.16 7.20 26.90
N PHE A 403 -24.51 6.38 25.91
CA PHE A 403 -24.77 6.85 24.55
C PHE A 403 -25.98 7.79 24.50
N ARG A 404 -27.05 7.44 25.24
CA ARG A 404 -28.24 8.29 25.41
C ARG A 404 -27.93 9.61 26.12
N GLN A 405 -27.04 9.61 27.11
CA GLN A 405 -26.59 10.85 27.77
C GLN A 405 -25.81 11.76 26.82
N LEU A 406 -24.98 11.20 25.93
CA LEU A 406 -24.25 11.96 24.92
C LEU A 406 -25.23 12.60 23.92
N ALA A 407 -26.22 11.85 23.42
CA ALA A 407 -27.30 12.38 22.58
C ALA A 407 -28.05 13.54 23.27
N THR A 408 -28.41 13.35 24.54
CA THR A 408 -29.09 14.38 25.36
C THR A 408 -28.24 15.65 25.49
N THR A 409 -26.92 15.49 25.65
CA THR A 409 -26.01 16.62 25.81
C THR A 409 -25.87 17.40 24.50
N ALA A 410 -25.66 16.71 23.37
CA ALA A 410 -25.59 17.33 22.04
C ALA A 410 -26.88 18.11 21.74
N ASN A 411 -28.03 17.49 21.97
CA ASN A 411 -29.34 18.09 21.67
C ASN A 411 -29.72 19.25 22.61
N SER A 412 -29.07 19.40 23.77
CA SER A 412 -29.32 20.54 24.66
C SER A 412 -28.90 21.90 24.08
N PHE A 413 -28.13 21.88 22.99
CA PHE A 413 -27.69 23.06 22.25
C PHE A 413 -28.49 23.30 20.95
N ILE A 414 -29.57 22.56 20.72
CA ILE A 414 -30.48 22.71 19.58
C ILE A 414 -31.88 23.10 20.08
N ASP A 415 -32.54 24.04 19.41
CA ASP A 415 -33.96 24.36 19.61
C ASP A 415 -34.68 24.37 18.25
N GLY A 416 -35.34 23.27 17.91
CA GLY A 416 -35.97 23.08 16.60
C GLY A 416 -34.94 23.10 15.48
N ASP A 417 -35.04 24.12 14.62
CA ASP A 417 -34.15 24.32 13.48
C ASP A 417 -32.99 25.29 13.78
N LYS A 418 -32.67 25.54 15.07
CA LYS A 418 -31.66 26.52 15.49
C LYS A 418 -30.59 25.93 16.39
N ILE A 419 -29.36 26.38 16.17
CA ILE A 419 -28.22 26.13 17.06
C ILE A 419 -28.18 27.23 18.13
N LEU A 420 -28.27 26.85 19.41
CA LEU A 420 -28.23 27.77 20.55
C LEU A 420 -26.79 28.17 20.92
N ASP A 421 -25.84 27.25 20.79
CA ASP A 421 -24.41 27.44 21.08
C ASP A 421 -23.57 26.52 20.19
N ALA A 422 -23.04 27.05 19.08
CA ALA A 422 -22.36 26.27 18.05
C ALA A 422 -21.08 25.57 18.53
N GLY A 423 -20.28 26.24 19.38
CA GLY A 423 -19.05 25.63 19.91
C GLY A 423 -19.36 24.46 20.82
N LYS A 424 -20.31 24.64 21.76
CA LYS A 424 -20.71 23.54 22.65
C LYS A 424 -21.45 22.42 21.93
N PHE A 425 -22.25 22.75 20.91
CA PHE A 425 -22.87 21.76 20.04
C PHE A 425 -21.81 20.92 19.33
N THR A 426 -20.84 21.55 18.66
CA THR A 426 -19.76 20.84 17.94
C THR A 426 -19.01 19.87 18.85
N GLU A 427 -18.61 20.30 20.05
CA GLU A 427 -17.92 19.42 21.00
C GLU A 427 -18.82 18.27 21.51
N ALA A 428 -20.06 18.57 21.89
CA ALA A 428 -20.99 17.57 22.38
C ALA A 428 -21.38 16.55 21.28
N ASN A 429 -21.53 17.02 20.05
CA ASN A 429 -21.79 16.22 18.87
C ASN A 429 -20.62 15.28 18.57
N ALA A 430 -19.39 15.80 18.57
CA ALA A 430 -18.20 14.98 18.36
C ALA A 430 -18.10 13.83 19.39
N ASN A 431 -18.39 14.11 20.66
CA ASN A 431 -18.40 13.08 21.70
C ASN A 431 -19.48 12.02 21.47
N PHE A 432 -20.65 12.40 20.93
CA PHE A 432 -21.71 11.45 20.57
C PHE A 432 -21.25 10.51 19.47
N HIS A 433 -20.66 11.03 18.39
CA HIS A 433 -20.24 10.22 17.26
C HIS A 433 -18.99 9.37 17.55
N GLU A 434 -18.03 9.90 18.29
CA GLU A 434 -16.82 9.16 18.70
C GLU A 434 -17.13 7.97 19.61
N PHE A 435 -18.31 7.94 20.24
CA PHE A 435 -18.71 6.87 21.15
C PHE A 435 -18.61 5.48 20.50
N LEU A 436 -19.16 5.30 19.29
CA LEU A 436 -19.15 4.01 18.62
C LEU A 436 -17.73 3.58 18.25
N PHE A 437 -16.88 4.51 17.82
CA PHE A 437 -15.46 4.25 17.54
C PHE A 437 -14.71 3.74 18.76
N ARG A 438 -14.92 4.37 19.92
CA ARG A 438 -14.30 3.92 21.18
C ARG A 438 -14.82 2.55 21.63
N ARG A 439 -16.01 2.14 21.19
CA ARG A 439 -16.60 0.84 21.51
C ARG A 439 -16.35 -0.24 20.46
N ALA A 440 -15.89 0.13 19.28
CA ALA A 440 -15.47 -0.81 18.25
C ALA A 440 -14.23 -1.63 18.66
N ASN A 441 -13.43 -1.12 19.60
CA ASN A 441 -12.15 -1.70 20.03
C ASN A 441 -11.17 -1.91 18.85
N ASN A 442 -11.11 -0.92 17.97
CA ASN A 442 -10.21 -0.86 16.82
C ASN A 442 -9.51 0.51 16.84
N GLU A 443 -8.23 0.52 17.18
CA GLU A 443 -7.45 1.75 17.35
C GLU A 443 -7.20 2.47 16.01
N ALA A 444 -7.01 1.72 14.93
CA ALA A 444 -6.85 2.28 13.58
C ALA A 444 -8.12 3.02 13.13
N LEU A 445 -9.30 2.45 13.39
CA LEU A 445 -10.58 3.07 13.04
C LEU A 445 -10.86 4.34 13.87
N LEU A 446 -10.49 4.34 15.16
CA LEU A 446 -10.57 5.54 16.00
C LEU A 446 -9.59 6.63 15.55
N ALA A 447 -8.36 6.25 15.18
CA ALA A 447 -7.36 7.17 14.65
C ALA A 447 -7.80 7.77 13.31
N ALA A 448 -8.36 6.96 12.40
CA ALA A 448 -8.95 7.43 11.14
C ALA A 448 -10.04 8.48 11.38
N TYR A 449 -10.97 8.24 12.30
CA TYR A 449 -12.02 9.21 12.68
C TYR A 449 -11.43 10.51 13.22
N GLN A 450 -10.43 10.44 14.12
CA GLN A 450 -9.80 11.62 14.71
C GLN A 450 -9.01 12.44 13.68
N ASN A 451 -8.40 11.77 12.70
CA ASN A 451 -7.65 12.40 11.61
C ASN A 451 -8.52 13.12 10.58
N LEU A 452 -9.84 12.87 10.56
CA LEU A 452 -10.77 13.63 9.70
C LEU A 452 -10.93 15.09 10.12
N GLN A 453 -10.52 15.45 11.34
CA GLN A 453 -10.56 16.84 11.86
C GLN A 453 -11.95 17.51 11.77
N VAL A 454 -13.04 16.73 11.78
CA VAL A 454 -14.44 17.22 11.66
C VAL A 454 -14.76 18.31 12.68
N VAL A 455 -14.23 18.20 13.91
CA VAL A 455 -14.39 19.22 14.96
C VAL A 455 -13.79 20.56 14.57
N GLN A 456 -12.61 20.56 13.95
CA GLN A 456 -11.93 21.78 13.51
C GLN A 456 -12.75 22.46 12.41
N GLU A 457 -13.27 21.66 11.48
CA GLU A 457 -14.08 22.14 10.37
C GLU A 457 -15.44 22.69 10.82
N MET A 458 -16.15 21.96 11.69
CA MET A 458 -17.40 22.43 12.28
C MET A 458 -17.19 23.72 13.10
N ASN A 459 -16.06 23.85 13.80
CA ASN A 459 -15.71 25.08 14.51
C ASN A 459 -15.32 26.24 13.57
N ALA A 460 -14.85 25.95 12.35
CA ALA A 460 -14.60 26.97 11.34
C ALA A 460 -15.90 27.44 10.68
N THR A 461 -16.86 26.53 10.49
CA THR A 461 -18.07 26.77 9.68
C THR A 461 -19.30 27.21 10.51
N LEU A 462 -19.56 26.56 11.64
CA LEU A 462 -20.80 26.78 12.41
C LEU A 462 -20.89 28.05 13.29
N PRO A 463 -19.82 28.80 13.65
CA PRO A 463 -19.96 29.98 14.51
C PRO A 463 -20.89 31.09 13.98
N GLY A 464 -21.20 31.11 12.68
CA GLY A 464 -22.18 32.00 12.05
C GLY A 464 -23.52 31.36 11.70
N ALA A 465 -23.65 30.03 11.82
CA ALA A 465 -24.82 29.28 11.38
C ALA A 465 -26.01 29.53 12.31
N SER A 466 -27.12 30.02 11.74
CA SER A 466 -28.37 30.21 12.49
C SER A 466 -29.28 28.99 12.46
N TRP A 467 -29.00 28.06 11.53
CA TRP A 467 -29.87 26.94 11.18
C TRP A 467 -29.15 25.59 11.35
N ILE A 468 -29.92 24.59 11.79
CA ILE A 468 -29.56 23.17 11.77
C ILE A 468 -30.77 22.38 11.26
N ASP A 469 -30.51 21.28 10.56
CA ASP A 469 -31.60 20.41 10.14
C ASP A 469 -32.36 19.86 11.37
N PRO A 470 -33.70 20.06 11.45
CA PRO A 470 -34.47 19.63 12.61
C PRO A 470 -34.50 18.11 12.81
N ALA A 471 -34.13 17.30 11.80
CA ALA A 471 -34.05 15.85 11.91
C ALA A 471 -32.90 15.39 12.84
N ILE A 472 -31.77 16.11 12.86
CA ILE A 472 -30.54 15.75 13.61
C ILE A 472 -30.84 15.44 15.08
N ALA A 473 -31.66 16.27 15.74
CA ALA A 473 -31.99 16.06 17.14
C ALA A 473 -32.79 14.77 17.37
N THR A 474 -33.66 14.41 16.43
CA THR A 474 -34.48 13.20 16.52
C THR A 474 -33.62 11.96 16.23
N GLU A 475 -32.80 12.03 15.20
CA GLU A 475 -31.93 10.93 14.73
C GLU A 475 -30.92 10.49 15.78
N HIS A 476 -30.35 11.41 16.57
CA HIS A 476 -29.48 11.02 17.68
C HIS A 476 -30.16 10.05 18.65
N PHE A 477 -31.44 10.28 18.97
CA PHE A 477 -32.17 9.38 19.87
C PHE A 477 -32.63 8.11 19.17
N GLU A 478 -33.05 8.19 17.92
CA GLU A 478 -33.45 7.03 17.12
C GLU A 478 -32.26 6.09 16.90
N LEU A 479 -31.06 6.62 16.69
CA LEU A 479 -29.83 5.85 16.54
C LEU A 479 -29.50 5.11 17.84
N VAL A 480 -29.57 5.79 18.99
CA VAL A 480 -29.38 5.14 20.31
C VAL A 480 -30.39 4.02 20.50
N ASP A 481 -31.66 4.24 20.13
CA ASP A 481 -32.71 3.23 20.27
C ASP A 481 -32.53 2.04 19.32
N ALA A 482 -32.10 2.26 18.07
CA ALA A 482 -31.77 1.20 17.11
C ALA A 482 -30.58 0.36 17.61
N VAL A 483 -29.51 1.03 18.04
CA VAL A 483 -28.32 0.40 18.62
C VAL A 483 -28.67 -0.40 19.88
N SER A 484 -29.55 0.11 20.75
CA SER A 484 -29.98 -0.60 21.96
C SER A 484 -30.74 -1.90 21.68
N LYS A 485 -31.34 -2.02 20.50
CA LYS A 485 -32.08 -3.21 20.05
C LYS A 485 -31.21 -4.16 19.23
N GLY A 486 -29.96 -3.79 18.92
CA GLY A 486 -29.12 -4.53 17.98
C GLY A 486 -29.63 -4.47 16.54
N ASP A 487 -30.45 -3.47 16.20
CA ASP A 487 -31.06 -3.30 14.88
C ASP A 487 -30.08 -2.61 13.93
N LEU A 488 -29.18 -3.42 13.35
CA LEU A 488 -28.08 -2.94 12.52
C LEU A 488 -28.57 -2.21 11.26
N ASP A 489 -29.61 -2.72 10.60
CA ASP A 489 -30.12 -2.14 9.35
C ASP A 489 -30.78 -0.77 9.58
N THR A 490 -31.56 -0.64 10.66
CA THR A 490 -32.13 0.65 11.04
C THR A 490 -31.03 1.63 11.46
N ALA A 491 -30.05 1.19 12.25
CA ALA A 491 -28.94 2.04 12.68
C ALA A 491 -28.07 2.52 11.50
N ARG A 492 -27.80 1.66 10.50
CA ARG A 492 -27.09 2.04 9.27
C ARG A 492 -27.86 3.09 8.47
N THR A 493 -29.17 2.94 8.37
CA THR A 493 -30.04 3.90 7.66
C THR A 493 -29.98 5.26 8.34
N LEU A 494 -30.14 5.30 9.67
CA LEU A 494 -30.08 6.53 10.45
C LEU A 494 -28.72 7.23 10.39
N ILE A 495 -27.60 6.49 10.36
CA ILE A 495 -26.27 7.10 10.19
C ILE A 495 -26.13 7.80 8.83
N ARG A 496 -26.69 7.20 7.77
CA ARG A 496 -26.65 7.80 6.41
C ARG A 496 -27.53 9.05 6.32
N GLU A 497 -28.78 8.95 6.78
CA GLU A 497 -29.71 10.09 6.80
C GLU A 497 -29.15 11.24 7.66
N HIS A 498 -28.60 10.92 8.82
CA HIS A 498 -27.98 11.91 9.69
C HIS A 498 -26.76 12.60 9.07
N ALA A 499 -25.94 11.86 8.34
CA ALA A 499 -24.80 12.43 7.63
C ALA A 499 -25.26 13.41 6.52
N GLU A 500 -26.30 13.05 5.77
CA GLU A 500 -26.90 13.92 4.75
C GLU A 500 -27.45 15.22 5.37
N HIS A 501 -28.21 15.14 6.46
CA HIS A 501 -28.71 16.32 7.18
C HIS A 501 -27.58 17.17 7.80
N GLY A 502 -26.49 16.54 8.24
CA GLY A 502 -25.28 17.22 8.69
C GLY A 502 -24.59 17.98 7.56
N ILE A 503 -24.52 17.38 6.36
CA ILE A 503 -23.98 18.01 5.14
C ILE A 503 -24.85 19.20 4.74
N ASP A 504 -26.18 19.07 4.77
CA ASP A 504 -27.09 20.17 4.46
C ASP A 504 -26.93 21.34 5.44
N THR A 505 -26.76 21.04 6.73
CA THR A 505 -26.47 22.04 7.77
C THR A 505 -25.19 22.81 7.47
N ILE A 506 -24.10 22.10 7.17
CA ILE A 506 -22.80 22.72 6.86
C ILE A 506 -22.83 23.49 5.53
N THR A 507 -23.49 22.93 4.52
CA THR A 507 -23.63 23.57 3.19
C THR A 507 -24.40 24.87 3.30
N LYS A 508 -25.49 24.89 4.09
CA LYS A 508 -26.28 26.10 4.31
C LYS A 508 -25.51 27.12 5.15
N ALA A 509 -24.79 26.68 6.18
CA ALA A 509 -23.94 27.56 6.99
C ALA A 509 -22.85 28.25 6.17
N LEU A 510 -22.27 27.57 5.17
CA LEU A 510 -21.29 28.16 4.25
C LEU A 510 -21.90 29.17 3.25
N ALA A 511 -23.22 29.11 3.05
CA ALA A 511 -23.94 29.99 2.14
C ALA A 511 -24.52 31.25 2.84
N GLU A 512 -24.52 31.28 4.18
CA GLU A 512 -24.89 32.42 5.04
C GLU A 512 -23.69 33.34 5.31
#